data_AF-A0A3M2UUB8-F1
#
_entry.id   AF-A0A3M2UUB8-F1
#
_cell.length_a   1.000
_cell.length_b   1.000
_cell.length_c   1.000
_cell.angle_alpha   90.00
_cell.angle_beta   90.00
_cell.angle_gamma   90.00
#
_symmetry.space_group_name_H-M   'P 1'
#
loop_
_entity.id
_entity.type
_entity.pdbx_description
1 polymer ?
#
loop_
_entity_poly.entity_id
_entity_poly.type
_entity_poly.pdbx_seq_one_letter_code
_entity_poly.pdbx_strand_id
1 'polypeptide(L)'
;MSNEKAHLLIVEAKLRKACKSAFFCGVLVFFAMVAIVILGLAAEQPVDQKAIAEGWTPLIMLMAAICWICHFLHGLVKNKIQRLDQ
;
A
#
# COMPACT_ATOMS: atom_id res chain seq x y z
N MET A 1 1.74 4.53 -33.12
CA MET A 1 1.45 4.08 -31.74
C MET A 1 -0.06 4.14 -31.55
N SER A 2 -0.74 3.01 -31.29
CA SER A 2 -2.20 2.99 -31.12
C SER A 2 -2.61 3.92 -29.97
N ASN A 3 -3.70 4.67 -30.14
CA ASN A 3 -4.25 5.60 -29.14
C ASN A 3 -4.55 4.85 -27.81
N GLU A 4 -4.91 3.56 -27.90
CA GLU A 4 -5.10 2.66 -26.77
C GLU A 4 -3.80 2.43 -25.97
N LYS A 5 -2.67 2.26 -26.66
CA LYS A 5 -1.36 2.04 -26.01
C LYS A 5 -0.91 3.29 -25.24
N ALA A 6 -1.10 4.47 -25.81
CA ALA A 6 -0.81 5.74 -25.13
C ALA A 6 -1.62 5.89 -23.84
N HIS A 7 -2.92 5.56 -23.90
CA HIS A 7 -3.80 5.59 -22.73
C HIS A 7 -3.37 4.59 -21.65
N LEU A 8 -3.01 3.36 -22.03
CA LEU A 8 -2.55 2.33 -21.08
C LEU A 8 -1.23 2.72 -20.39
N LEU A 9 -0.29 3.36 -21.09
CA LEU A 9 0.95 3.87 -20.47
C LEU A 9 0.67 4.93 -19.40
N ILE A 10 -0.29 5.83 -19.64
CA ILE A 10 -0.70 6.84 -18.65
C ILE A 10 -1.33 6.17 -17.42
N VAL A 11 -2.19 5.17 -17.64
CA VAL A 11 -2.82 4.39 -16.55
C VAL A 11 -1.78 3.62 -15.74
N GLU A 12 -0.78 3.01 -16.40
CA GLU A 12 0.32 2.30 -15.75
C GLU A 12 1.13 3.23 -14.83
N ALA A 13 1.46 4.43 -15.31
CA ALA A 13 2.18 5.43 -14.52
C ALA A 13 1.38 5.89 -13.28
N LYS A 14 0.06 6.11 -13.44
CA LYS A 14 -0.83 6.47 -12.33
C LYS A 14 -0.94 5.34 -11.30
N LEU A 15 -1.13 4.10 -11.76
CA LEU A 15 -1.18 2.92 -10.89
C LEU A 15 0.12 2.73 -10.11
N ARG A 16 1.27 2.88 -10.78
CA ARG A 16 2.58 2.79 -10.13
C ARG A 16 2.75 3.86 -9.04
N LYS A 17 2.31 5.10 -9.31
CA LYS A 17 2.36 6.18 -8.32
C LYS A 17 1.44 5.89 -7.13
N ALA A 18 0.21 5.44 -7.39
CA ALA A 18 -0.74 5.08 -6.34
C ALA A 18 -0.22 3.91 -5.49
N CYS A 19 0.35 2.87 -6.11
CA CYS A 19 0.95 1.74 -5.41
C CYS A 19 2.09 2.16 -4.49
N LYS A 20 3.01 3.00 -4.97
CA LYS A 20 4.09 3.55 -4.14
C LYS A 20 3.57 4.40 -2.98
N SER A 21 2.55 5.22 -3.22
CA SER A 21 1.95 6.06 -2.18
C SER A 21 1.25 5.23 -1.11
N ALA A 22 0.49 4.19 -1.50
CA ALA A 22 -0.17 3.28 -0.58
C ALA A 22 0.84 2.50 0.26
N PHE A 23 1.91 2.02 -0.36
CA PHE A 23 3.01 1.36 0.34
C PHE A 23 3.66 2.28 1.38
N PHE A 24 3.98 3.53 0.99
CA PHE A 24 4.56 4.51 1.90
C PHE A 24 3.62 4.85 3.07
N CYS A 25 2.31 4.96 2.81
CA CYS A 25 1.31 5.14 3.86
C CYS A 25 1.31 3.97 4.86
N GLY A 26 1.35 2.73 4.37
CA GLY A 26 1.45 1.54 5.22
C GLY A 26 2.71 1.54 6.11
N VAL A 27 3.85 1.96 5.56
CA VAL A 27 5.10 2.10 6.33
C VAL A 27 4.97 3.15 7.43
N LEU A 28 4.36 4.31 7.15
CA LEU A 28 4.13 5.35 8.17
C LEU A 28 3.20 4.87 9.30
N VAL A 29 2.14 4.14 8.94
CA VAL A 29 1.22 3.52 9.92
C VAL A 29 1.97 2.56 10.85
N PHE A 30 2.87 1.74 10.30
CA PHE A 30 3.71 0.85 11.10
C PHE A 30 4.64 1.63 12.05
N PHE A 31 5.30 2.68 11.57
CA PHE A 31 6.14 3.52 12.43
C PHE A 31 5.33 4.21 13.54
N ALA A 32 4.11 4.67 13.24
CA ALA A 32 3.22 5.26 14.24
C ALA A 32 2.86 4.25 15.33
N MET A 33 2.52 3.00 14.95
CA MET A 33 2.24 1.91 15.89
C MET A 33 3.44 1.65 16.81
N VAL A 34 4.64 1.52 16.24
CA VAL A 34 5.88 1.29 17.02
C VAL A 34 6.19 2.46 17.94
N ALA A 35 6.04 3.70 17.47
CA ALA A 35 6.28 4.89 18.28
C ALA A 35 5.35 4.95 19.50
N ILE A 36 4.06 4.62 19.33
CA ILE A 36 3.09 4.58 20.43
C ILE A 36 3.48 3.53 21.48
N VAL A 37 3.90 2.34 21.04
CA VAL A 37 4.36 1.28 21.95
C VAL A 37 5.60 1.72 22.72
N ILE A 38 6.61 2.28 22.04
CA ILE A 38 7.84 2.75 22.68
C ILE A 38 7.55 3.89 23.67
N LEU A 39 6.71 4.85 23.29
CA LEU A 39 6.28 5.94 24.18
C LEU A 39 5.57 5.43 25.44
N GLY A 40 4.66 4.46 25.29
CA GLY A 40 3.97 3.86 26.42
C GLY A 40 4.92 3.14 27.38
N LEU A 41 5.90 2.40 26.84
CA LEU A 41 6.94 1.73 27.62
C LEU A 41 7.86 2.73 28.33
N ALA A 42 8.28 3.80 27.64
CA ALA A 42 9.13 4.85 28.21
C ALA A 42 8.41 5.65 29.32
N ALA A 43 7.08 5.73 29.25
CA ALA A 43 6.25 6.36 30.28
C ALA A 43 5.86 5.39 31.42
N GLU A 44 6.45 4.19 31.46
CA GLU A 44 6.13 3.11 32.43
C GLU A 44 4.63 2.76 32.48
N GLN A 45 3.89 3.06 31.42
CA GLN A 45 2.48 2.72 31.35
C GLN A 45 2.32 1.23 31.04
N PRO A 46 1.30 0.55 31.61
CA PRO A 46 0.96 -0.79 31.19
C PRO A 46 0.48 -0.77 29.74
N VAL A 47 1.37 -1.16 28.82
CA VAL A 47 1.07 -1.25 27.40
C VAL A 47 0.38 -2.57 27.11
N ASP A 48 -0.94 -2.52 26.88
CA ASP A 48 -1.68 -3.68 26.39
C ASP A 48 -1.39 -3.90 24.90
N GLN A 49 -0.39 -4.74 24.63
CA GLN A 49 0.02 -5.10 23.28
C GLN A 49 -1.11 -5.77 22.47
N LYS A 50 -2.04 -6.47 23.14
CA LYS A 50 -3.15 -7.16 22.48
C LYS A 50 -4.18 -6.14 22.01
N ALA A 51 -4.59 -5.21 22.87
CA ALA A 51 -5.51 -4.14 22.50
C ALA A 51 -4.96 -3.26 21.37
N ILE A 52 -3.64 -2.97 21.41
CA ILE A 52 -2.96 -2.24 20.33
C ILE A 52 -3.00 -3.06 19.04
N ALA A 53 -2.58 -4.33 19.06
CA ALA A 53 -2.60 -5.16 17.85
C ALA A 53 -4.00 -5.23 17.23
N GLU A 54 -5.03 -5.48 18.04
CA GLU A 54 -6.42 -5.54 17.58
C GLU A 54 -6.92 -4.20 17.03
N GLY A 55 -6.56 -3.07 17.64
CA GLY A 55 -6.93 -1.73 17.18
C GLY A 55 -6.31 -1.33 15.83
N TRP A 56 -5.07 -1.76 15.56
CA TRP A 56 -4.36 -1.42 14.31
C TRP A 56 -4.61 -2.43 13.18
N THR A 57 -5.06 -3.65 13.49
CA THR A 57 -5.29 -4.74 12.53
C THR A 57 -6.18 -4.33 11.34
N PRO A 58 -7.35 -3.68 11.51
CA PRO A 58 -8.19 -3.25 10.39
C PRO A 58 -7.48 -2.29 9.43
N LEU A 59 -6.69 -1.36 9.98
CA LEU A 59 -5.96 -0.37 9.18
C LEU A 59 -4.84 -1.04 8.37
N ILE A 60 -4.09 -1.97 8.98
CA ILE A 60 -3.05 -2.74 8.31
C ILE A 60 -3.66 -3.61 7.19
N MET A 61 -4.77 -4.30 7.47
CA MET A 61 -5.48 -5.12 6.47
C MET A 61 -5.97 -4.26 5.29
N LEU A 62 -6.51 -3.07 5.55
CA LEU A 62 -6.93 -2.14 4.50
C LEU A 62 -5.74 -1.72 3.61
N MET A 63 -4.60 -1.35 4.21
CA MET A 63 -3.41 -0.96 3.44
C MET A 63 -2.85 -2.13 2.62
N ALA A 64 -2.86 -3.35 3.18
CA ALA A 64 -2.46 -4.56 2.46
C ALA A 64 -3.38 -4.85 1.28
N ALA A 65 -4.70 -4.72 1.45
CA ALA A 65 -5.68 -4.91 0.39
C ALA A 65 -5.51 -3.89 -0.75
N ILE A 66 -5.29 -2.60 -0.41
CA ILE A 66 -5.02 -1.55 -1.40
C ILE A 66 -3.73 -1.86 -2.17
N CYS A 67 -2.65 -2.23 -1.48
CA CYS A 67 -1.39 -2.60 -2.13
C CYS A 67 -1.57 -3.78 -3.08
N TRP A 68 -2.31 -4.82 -2.66
CA TRP A 68 -2.62 -5.98 -3.50
C TRP A 68 -3.38 -5.61 -4.77
N ILE A 69 -4.45 -4.81 -4.63
CA ILE A 69 -5.27 -4.35 -5.77
C ILE A 69 -4.41 -3.53 -6.74
N CYS A 70 -3.60 -2.60 -6.23
CA CYS A 70 -2.71 -1.80 -7.07
C CYS A 70 -1.68 -2.67 -7.82
N HIS A 71 -1.08 -3.66 -7.14
CA HIS A 71 -0.13 -4.58 -7.75
C HIS A 71 -0.79 -5.45 -8.84
N PHE A 72 -1.98 -5.97 -8.57
CA PHE A 72 -2.74 -6.79 -9.50
C PHE A 72 -3.10 -6.01 -10.78
N LEU A 73 -3.66 -4.80 -10.61
CA LEU A 73 -4.00 -3.93 -11.74
C LEU A 73 -2.76 -3.50 -12.53
N HIS A 74 -1.65 -3.21 -11.86
CA HIS A 74 -0.38 -2.91 -12.53
C HIS A 74 0.10 -4.07 -13.41
N GLY A 75 0.02 -5.30 -12.91
CA GLY A 75 0.33 -6.51 -13.67
C GLY A 75 -0.56 -6.70 -14.91
N LEU A 76 -1.88 -6.51 -14.76
CA LEU A 76 -2.82 -6.60 -15.87
C LEU A 76 -2.55 -5.57 -16.97
N VAL A 77 -2.31 -4.30 -16.59
CA VAL A 77 -2.01 -3.23 -17.54
C VAL A 77 -0.70 -3.50 -18.26
N LYS A 78 0.34 -3.94 -17.54
CA LYS A 78 1.64 -4.28 -18.13
C LYS A 78 1.54 -5.43 -19.14
N ASN A 79 0.80 -6.50 -18.80
CA ASN A 79 0.56 -7.61 -19.73
C ASN A 79 -0.19 -7.15 -20.99
N LYS A 80 -1.19 -6.26 -20.83
CA LYS A 80 -1.94 -5.73 -21.98
C LYS A 80 -1.05 -4.88 -22.89
N ILE A 81 -0.17 -4.05 -22.33
CA ILE A 81 0.80 -3.27 -23.11
C ILE A 81 1.75 -4.20 -23.88
N GLN A 82 2.27 -5.27 -23.24
CA GLN A 82 3.15 -6.24 -23.91
C GLN A 82 2.47 -6.95 -25.08
N ARG A 83 1.20 -7.33 -24.93
CA ARG A 83 0.43 -7.94 -26.03
C ARG A 83 0.16 -6.99 -27.18
N LEU A 84 0.10 -5.68 -26.92
CA LEU A 84 -0.05 -4.65 -27.96
C LEU A 84 1.28 -4.31 -28.66
N ASP A 85 2.41 -4.78 -28.11
CA ASP A 85 3.74 -4.67 -28.72
C ASP A 85 4.15 -5.88 -29.58
N GLN A 86 3.37 -6.97 -29.51
CA GLN A 86 3.46 -8.12 -30.41
C GLN A 86 2.60 -7.91 -31.65
#